data_AF-X0YET3-F1
#
_entry.id   AF-X0YET3-F1
#
_cell.length_a   1.000
_cell.length_b   1.000
_cell.length_c   1.000
_cell.angle_alpha   90.00
_cell.angle_beta   90.00
_cell.angle_gamma   90.00
#
_symmetry.space_group_name_H-M   'P 1'
#
loop_
_entity.id
_entity.type
_entity.pdbx_description
1 polymer ?
#
loop_
_entity_poly.entity_id
_entity_poly.type
_entity_poly.pdbx_seq_one_letter_code
_entity_poly.pdbx_strand_id
1 'polypeptide(L)'
;SCVRNPYDMKVSIFRYDGWWSNDAPHDWMERTTRQYPHFPNLSFEEFVESWDRLTGGPWRNAKLNPFARTMGQYSHLFIGFFFKGVPEIIKMFDEDFIQKDRYKEHMYDVHFLHVERLNRDLYEFLLKRGYPEQEVRFILKEQKVWPAGSTRRQHEKWQDFYTPRMKKLVRTRERLLFRLFPEFDDEEQ
;
A
#
# COMPACT_ATOMS: atom_id res chain seq x y z
N SER A 1 -10.76 1.31 -8.81
CA SER A 1 -9.40 1.66 -8.35
C SER A 1 -8.53 0.42 -8.42
N CYS A 2 -7.20 0.56 -8.47
CA CYS A 2 -6.29 -0.60 -8.42
C CYS A 2 -5.62 -0.67 -7.05
N VAL A 3 -5.53 -1.88 -6.49
CA VAL A 3 -4.86 -2.16 -5.21
C VAL A 3 -3.70 -3.13 -5.45
N ARG A 4 -2.66 -3.01 -4.62
CA ARG A 4 -1.48 -3.87 -4.65
C ARG A 4 -1.28 -4.51 -3.30
N ASN A 5 -0.74 -5.72 -3.28
CA ASN A 5 -0.26 -6.36 -2.06
C ASN A 5 0.65 -5.39 -1.25
N PRO A 6 0.37 -5.15 0.05
CA PRO A 6 1.19 -4.26 0.87
C PRO A 6 2.69 -4.60 0.87
N TYR A 7 3.06 -5.88 0.76
CA TYR A 7 4.45 -6.29 0.69
C TYR A 7 5.14 -5.82 -0.61
N ASP A 8 4.51 -6.08 -1.76
CA ASP A 8 5.02 -5.65 -3.08
C ASP A 8 4.97 -4.12 -3.24
N MET A 9 3.98 -3.46 -2.63
CA MET A 9 3.89 -2.00 -2.65
C MET A 9 5.13 -1.35 -2.03
N LYS A 10 5.54 -1.81 -0.83
CA LYS A 10 6.73 -1.27 -0.15
C LYS A 10 8.00 -1.50 -0.96
N VAL A 11 8.19 -2.69 -1.54
CA VAL A 11 9.35 -2.99 -2.40
C VAL A 11 9.34 -2.11 -3.64
N SER A 12 8.18 -1.93 -4.28
CA SER A 12 8.06 -1.08 -5.46
C SER A 12 8.40 0.37 -5.16
N ILE A 13 7.98 0.89 -4.01
CA ILE A 13 8.30 2.27 -3.61
C ILE A 13 9.81 2.40 -3.35
N PHE A 14 10.36 1.47 -2.56
CA PHE A 14 11.78 1.45 -2.23
C PHE A 14 12.65 1.44 -3.50
N ARG A 15 12.31 0.60 -4.48
CA ARG A 15 13.14 0.39 -5.67
C ARG A 15 12.93 1.39 -6.79
N TYR A 16 11.72 1.89 -7.00
CA TYR A 16 11.37 2.52 -8.30
C TYR A 16 10.70 3.88 -8.19
N ASP A 17 10.14 4.25 -7.05
CA ASP A 17 9.35 5.48 -6.93
C ASP A 17 10.26 6.71 -6.70
N GLY A 18 11.50 6.50 -6.24
CA GLY A 18 12.59 7.49 -6.21
C GLY A 18 12.37 8.70 -5.31
N TRP A 19 11.12 9.03 -4.95
CA TRP A 19 10.76 10.21 -4.16
C TRP A 19 11.47 10.23 -2.82
N TRP A 20 11.66 9.07 -2.19
CA TRP A 20 12.24 9.00 -0.85
C TRP A 20 13.76 9.18 -0.85
N SER A 21 14.44 8.97 -1.98
CA SER A 21 15.88 9.15 -2.11
C SER A 21 16.28 10.44 -2.84
N ASN A 22 15.43 10.92 -3.77
CA ASN A 22 15.74 12.02 -4.67
C ASN A 22 14.93 13.30 -4.38
N ASP A 23 13.67 13.15 -4.00
CA ASP A 23 12.69 14.26 -3.91
C ASP A 23 11.95 14.26 -2.56
N ALA A 24 12.67 13.88 -1.50
CA ALA A 24 12.04 13.58 -0.22
C ALA A 24 11.53 14.86 0.45
N PRO A 25 10.29 14.89 0.98
CA PRO A 25 9.79 16.04 1.72
C PRO A 25 10.73 16.42 2.86
N HIS A 26 11.02 17.72 3.03
CA HIS A 26 12.02 18.21 3.99
C HIS A 26 11.77 17.70 5.41
N ASP A 27 10.51 17.68 5.87
CA ASP A 27 10.15 17.22 7.21
C ASP A 27 10.40 15.72 7.41
N TRP A 28 10.13 14.90 6.39
CA TRP A 28 10.44 13.47 6.41
C TRP A 28 11.95 13.24 6.35
N MET A 29 12.65 13.94 5.47
CA MET A 29 14.12 13.86 5.35
C MET A 29 14.78 14.22 6.69
N GLU A 30 14.40 15.33 7.32
CA GLU A 30 14.97 15.75 8.60
C GLU A 30 14.78 14.69 9.70
N ARG A 31 13.58 14.11 9.81
CA ARG A 31 13.30 13.06 10.80
C ARG A 31 14.04 11.77 10.50
N THR A 32 14.11 11.41 9.23
CA THR A 32 14.79 10.19 8.77
C THR A 32 16.29 10.31 8.98
N THR A 33 16.92 11.43 8.62
CA THR A 33 18.35 11.68 8.85
C THR A 33 18.70 11.70 10.34
N ARG A 34 17.81 12.21 11.21
CA ARG A 34 18.01 12.15 12.68
C ARG A 34 18.02 10.71 13.21
N GLN A 35 17.24 9.81 12.62
CA GLN A 35 17.16 8.41 13.04
C GLN A 35 18.20 7.53 12.34
N TYR A 36 18.49 7.81 11.06
CA TYR A 36 19.39 7.09 10.17
C TYR A 36 20.32 8.10 9.48
N PRO A 37 21.48 8.46 10.10
CA PRO A 37 22.37 9.49 9.59
C PRO A 37 22.98 9.24 8.20
N HIS A 38 22.92 8.00 7.71
CA HIS A 38 23.42 7.58 6.39
C HIS A 38 22.40 7.78 5.25
N PHE A 39 21.26 8.41 5.51
CA PHE A 39 20.31 8.83 4.48
C PHE A 39 21.02 9.63 3.35
N PRO A 40 20.72 9.38 2.05
CA PRO A 40 19.63 8.55 1.52
C PRO A 40 19.94 7.06 1.35
N ASN A 41 21.07 6.54 1.85
CA ASN A 41 21.51 5.15 1.62
C ASN A 41 20.84 4.15 2.57
N LEU A 42 19.51 4.17 2.69
CA LEU A 42 18.79 3.27 3.60
C LEU A 42 18.75 1.83 3.09
N SER A 43 18.83 0.88 4.02
CA SER A 43 18.38 -0.49 3.76
C SER A 43 16.86 -0.55 3.58
N PHE A 44 16.35 -1.65 3.03
CA PHE A 44 14.90 -1.83 2.87
C PHE A 44 14.15 -1.79 4.19
N GLU A 45 14.71 -2.38 5.27
CA GLU A 45 14.10 -2.35 6.60
C GLU A 45 14.00 -0.94 7.16
N GLU A 46 15.09 -0.18 7.09
CA GLU A 46 15.14 1.22 7.55
C GLU A 46 14.18 2.11 6.75
N PHE A 47 14.07 1.87 5.44
CA PHE A 47 13.09 2.55 4.60
C PHE A 47 11.66 2.26 5.05
N VAL A 48 11.30 0.98 5.24
CA VAL A 48 9.95 0.59 5.67
C VAL A 48 9.61 1.19 7.04
N GLU A 49 10.53 1.10 8.01
CA GLU A 49 10.34 1.69 9.34
C GLU A 49 10.17 3.22 9.27
N SER A 50 10.99 3.91 8.47
CA SER A 50 10.90 5.36 8.27
C SER A 50 9.59 5.75 7.58
N TRP A 51 9.19 4.99 6.55
CA TRP A 51 7.98 5.27 5.79
C TRP A 51 6.73 5.14 6.65
N ASP A 52 6.63 4.06 7.43
CA ASP A 52 5.46 3.77 8.27
C ASP A 52 5.36 4.65 9.52
N ARG A 53 6.45 5.30 9.96
CA ARG A 53 6.47 6.05 11.22
C ARG A 53 6.70 7.54 11.07
N LEU A 54 7.50 7.95 10.09
CA LEU A 54 8.02 9.32 10.03
C LEU A 54 7.32 10.17 8.97
N THR A 55 6.58 9.57 8.05
CA THR A 55 5.84 10.31 7.02
C THR A 55 4.68 11.11 7.60
N GLY A 56 4.26 12.14 6.84
CA GLY A 56 3.22 13.07 7.28
C GLY A 56 1.87 12.42 7.58
N GLY A 57 1.54 11.25 7.01
CA GLY A 57 0.29 10.53 7.30
C GLY A 57 0.20 10.07 8.76
N PRO A 58 1.02 9.08 9.18
CA PRO A 58 1.10 8.58 10.55
C PRO A 58 1.24 9.72 11.55
N TRP A 59 2.10 10.70 11.27
CA TRP A 59 2.37 11.77 12.22
C TRP A 59 1.21 12.75 12.40
N ARG A 60 0.52 13.14 11.31
CA ARG A 60 -0.66 14.03 11.40
C ARG A 60 -1.84 13.29 12.05
N ASN A 61 -2.10 12.06 11.63
CA ASN A 61 -3.22 11.26 12.13
C ASN A 61 -3.03 10.88 13.60
N ALA A 62 -1.79 10.68 14.05
CA ALA A 62 -1.46 10.45 15.45
C ALA A 62 -1.88 11.58 16.40
N LYS A 63 -2.04 12.82 15.90
CA LYS A 63 -2.55 13.94 16.69
C LYS A 63 -4.05 13.86 16.92
N LEU A 64 -4.77 13.23 16.00
CA LEU A 64 -6.21 13.00 16.11
C LEU A 64 -6.51 11.75 16.94
N ASN A 65 -5.71 10.70 16.76
CA ASN A 65 -5.84 9.44 17.47
C ASN A 65 -4.46 8.75 17.61
N PRO A 66 -3.95 8.54 18.84
CA PRO A 66 -2.67 7.86 19.06
C PRO A 66 -2.58 6.46 18.42
N PHE A 67 -3.70 5.76 18.25
CA PHE A 67 -3.76 4.46 17.58
C PHE A 67 -3.24 4.51 16.14
N ALA A 68 -3.36 5.64 15.45
CA ALA A 68 -2.81 5.84 14.10
C ALA A 68 -1.29 5.56 14.05
N ARG A 69 -0.55 5.75 15.16
CA ARG A 69 0.89 5.40 15.23
C ARG A 69 1.16 3.90 15.14
N THR A 70 0.15 3.05 15.18
CA THR A 70 0.25 1.59 15.04
C THR A 70 -0.06 1.11 13.62
N MET A 71 -0.50 2.01 12.74
CA MET A 71 -0.82 1.70 11.35
C MET A 71 0.38 2.00 10.45
N GLY A 72 0.41 1.36 9.29
CA GLY A 72 1.39 1.65 8.24
C GLY A 72 0.97 2.80 7.34
N GLN A 73 1.93 3.37 6.62
CA GLN A 73 1.66 4.51 5.75
C GLN A 73 0.75 4.13 4.57
N TYR A 74 0.77 2.88 4.11
CA TYR A 74 -0.13 2.49 3.01
C TYR A 74 -1.59 2.47 3.47
N SER A 75 -1.87 1.97 4.68
CA SER A 75 -3.21 2.07 5.29
C SER A 75 -3.67 3.53 5.45
N HIS A 76 -2.77 4.45 5.83
CA HIS A 76 -3.12 5.87 5.91
C HIS A 76 -3.48 6.48 4.55
N LEU A 77 -2.72 6.15 3.50
CA LEU A 77 -3.04 6.58 2.14
C LEU A 77 -4.38 5.99 1.67
N PHE A 78 -4.61 4.70 1.94
CA PHE A 78 -5.85 4.02 1.59
C PHE A 78 -7.06 4.70 2.26
N ILE A 79 -6.97 5.01 3.54
CA ILE A 79 -8.01 5.76 4.25
C ILE A 79 -8.22 7.13 3.58
N GLY A 80 -7.14 7.86 3.28
CA GLY A 80 -7.21 9.17 2.65
C GLY A 80 -7.95 9.19 1.31
N PHE A 81 -7.85 8.12 0.52
CA PHE A 81 -8.49 8.04 -0.80
C PHE A 81 -9.89 7.42 -0.80
N PHE A 82 -10.16 6.44 0.07
CA PHE A 82 -11.34 5.59 -0.06
C PHE A 82 -12.34 5.71 1.08
N PHE A 83 -12.10 6.57 2.07
CA PHE A 83 -13.01 6.81 3.18
C PHE A 83 -13.66 8.19 3.13
N LYS A 84 -14.90 8.26 3.60
CA LYS A 84 -15.65 9.49 3.84
C LYS A 84 -15.28 10.05 5.21
N GLY A 85 -15.20 11.38 5.35
CA GLY A 85 -14.97 12.03 6.66
C GLY A 85 -13.67 11.57 7.34
N VAL A 86 -12.55 11.63 6.62
CA VAL A 86 -11.27 11.05 7.08
C VAL A 86 -10.88 11.50 8.50
N PRO A 87 -10.95 12.80 8.89
CA PRO A 87 -10.63 13.20 10.26
C PRO A 87 -11.52 12.54 11.33
N GLU A 88 -12.81 12.36 11.05
CA GLU A 88 -13.78 11.72 11.94
C GLU A 88 -13.49 10.23 12.08
N ILE A 89 -13.21 9.56 10.95
CA ILE A 89 -12.89 8.12 10.97
C ILE A 89 -11.57 7.85 11.68
N ILE A 90 -10.54 8.67 11.46
CA ILE A 90 -9.27 8.53 12.18
C ILE A 90 -9.47 8.58 13.70
N LYS A 91 -10.38 9.41 14.22
CA LYS A 91 -10.71 9.45 15.65
C LYS A 91 -11.36 8.16 16.16
N MET A 92 -12.04 7.41 15.30
CA MET A 92 -12.77 6.18 15.63
C MET A 92 -11.90 4.91 15.52
N PHE A 93 -10.74 4.99 14.85
CA PHE A 93 -9.89 3.82 14.64
C PHE A 93 -9.32 3.28 15.96
N ASP A 94 -9.68 2.05 16.27
CA ASP A 94 -9.01 1.21 17.25
C ASP A 94 -8.98 -0.23 16.73
N GLU A 95 -8.49 -1.16 17.55
CA GLU A 95 -8.38 -2.55 17.15
C GLU A 95 -9.77 -3.18 16.95
N ASP A 96 -10.73 -2.83 17.81
CA ASP A 96 -12.11 -3.30 17.74
C ASP A 96 -12.81 -2.84 16.45
N PHE A 97 -12.56 -1.60 16.02
CA PHE A 97 -13.10 -1.00 14.82
C PHE A 97 -12.64 -1.75 13.56
N ILE A 98 -11.37 -2.19 13.54
CA ILE A 98 -10.81 -3.02 12.47
C ILE A 98 -11.36 -4.44 12.54
N GLN A 99 -11.31 -5.08 13.70
CA GLN A 99 -11.69 -6.50 13.83
C GLN A 99 -13.18 -6.76 13.58
N LYS A 100 -14.04 -5.79 13.92
CA LYS A 100 -15.49 -5.86 13.72
C LYS A 100 -15.93 -5.30 12.37
N ASP A 101 -14.99 -5.04 11.45
CA ASP A 101 -15.24 -4.52 10.10
C ASP A 101 -16.07 -3.22 10.04
N ARG A 102 -16.12 -2.44 11.13
CA ARG A 102 -16.95 -1.23 11.25
C ARG A 102 -16.52 -0.14 10.26
N TYR A 103 -15.28 -0.21 9.81
CA TYR A 103 -14.72 0.69 8.80
C TYR A 103 -15.48 0.63 7.45
N LYS A 104 -16.13 -0.49 7.11
CA LYS A 104 -16.80 -0.69 5.82
C LYS A 104 -17.93 0.32 5.56
N GLU A 105 -18.65 0.71 6.61
CA GLU A 105 -19.78 1.67 6.53
C GLU A 105 -19.33 3.07 6.10
N HIS A 106 -18.04 3.37 6.28
CA HIS A 106 -17.47 4.69 6.03
C HIS A 106 -16.70 4.76 4.70
N MET A 107 -16.61 3.66 3.96
CA MET A 107 -15.95 3.63 2.66
C MET A 107 -16.86 4.19 1.56
N TYR A 108 -16.25 4.72 0.51
CA TYR A 108 -16.93 4.90 -0.77
C TYR A 108 -17.20 3.54 -1.42
N ASP A 109 -18.25 3.45 -2.22
CA ASP A 109 -18.50 2.26 -3.04
C ASP A 109 -17.48 2.24 -4.20
N VAL A 110 -16.42 1.46 -4.02
CA VAL A 110 -15.30 1.38 -4.95
C VAL A 110 -15.04 -0.07 -5.30
N HIS A 111 -15.03 -0.36 -6.60
CA HIS A 111 -14.55 -1.63 -7.11
C HIS A 111 -13.01 -1.60 -7.18
N PHE A 112 -12.36 -2.57 -6.53
CA PHE A 112 -10.91 -2.71 -6.52
C PHE A 112 -10.47 -3.82 -7.48
N LEU A 113 -9.60 -3.47 -8.42
CA LEU A 113 -8.89 -4.42 -9.28
C LEU A 113 -7.50 -4.67 -8.69
N HIS A 114 -6.97 -5.87 -8.88
CA HIS A 114 -5.68 -6.24 -8.33
C HIS A 114 -4.56 -6.09 -9.34
N VAL A 115 -3.48 -5.42 -8.95
CA VAL A 115 -2.35 -5.13 -9.87
C VAL A 115 -1.69 -6.41 -10.40
N GLU A 116 -1.62 -7.49 -9.60
CA GLU A 116 -1.01 -8.77 -10.01
C GLU A 116 -1.79 -9.53 -11.08
N ARG A 117 -3.09 -9.26 -11.21
CA ARG A 117 -4.01 -9.91 -12.17
C ARG A 117 -4.84 -8.89 -12.95
N LEU A 118 -4.28 -7.68 -13.14
CA LEU A 118 -5.00 -6.51 -13.63
C LEU A 118 -5.76 -6.76 -14.93
N ASN A 119 -5.16 -7.42 -15.91
CA ASN A 119 -5.81 -7.69 -17.19
C ASN A 119 -7.04 -8.58 -17.03
N ARG A 120 -6.97 -9.59 -16.16
CA ARG A 120 -8.09 -10.49 -15.88
C ARG A 120 -9.19 -9.75 -15.12
N ASP A 121 -8.84 -9.06 -14.04
CA ASP A 121 -9.79 -8.30 -13.23
C ASP A 121 -10.50 -7.21 -14.06
N LEU A 122 -9.76 -6.51 -14.93
CA LEU A 122 -10.32 -5.49 -15.81
C LEU A 122 -11.28 -6.10 -16.85
N TYR A 123 -10.89 -7.20 -17.49
CA TYR A 123 -11.74 -7.91 -18.43
C TYR A 123 -13.05 -8.35 -17.77
N GLU A 124 -12.99 -9.00 -16.61
CA GLU A 124 -14.18 -9.45 -15.87
C GLU A 124 -15.05 -8.28 -15.40
N PHE A 125 -14.43 -7.18 -14.97
CA PHE A 125 -15.14 -5.97 -14.58
C PHE A 125 -15.93 -5.38 -15.74
N LEU A 126 -15.32 -5.24 -16.93
CA LEU A 126 -15.99 -4.68 -18.09
C LEU A 126 -17.14 -5.57 -18.59
N LEU A 127 -16.96 -6.90 -18.58
CA LEU A 127 -18.06 -7.82 -18.87
C LEU A 127 -19.25 -7.61 -17.93
N LYS A 128 -18.99 -7.48 -16.62
CA LYS A 128 -20.05 -7.21 -15.62
C LYS A 128 -20.74 -5.85 -15.83
N ARG A 129 -20.09 -4.90 -16.50
CA ARG A 129 -20.67 -3.60 -16.88
C ARG A 129 -21.44 -3.62 -18.21
N GLY A 130 -21.51 -4.77 -18.88
CA GLY A 130 -22.29 -4.95 -20.11
C GLY A 130 -21.51 -4.72 -21.40
N TYR A 131 -20.17 -4.62 -21.34
CA TYR A 131 -19.37 -4.53 -22.55
C TYR A 131 -19.36 -5.88 -23.30
N PRO A 132 -19.52 -5.88 -24.64
CA PRO A 132 -19.47 -7.11 -25.43
C PRO A 132 -18.13 -7.81 -25.32
N GLU A 133 -18.15 -9.14 -25.14
CA GLU A 133 -16.92 -9.92 -24.94
C GLU A 133 -15.90 -9.73 -26.07
N GLN A 134 -16.38 -9.67 -27.32
CA GLN A 134 -15.55 -9.47 -28.50
C GLN A 134 -14.76 -8.16 -28.48
N GLU A 135 -15.27 -7.12 -27.81
CA GLU A 135 -14.63 -5.80 -27.72
C GLU A 135 -13.57 -5.75 -26.64
N VAL A 136 -13.67 -6.59 -25.60
CA VAL A 136 -12.77 -6.52 -24.42
C VAL A 136 -11.81 -7.70 -24.30
N ARG A 137 -12.00 -8.77 -25.09
CA ARG A 137 -11.16 -9.97 -25.06
C ARG A 137 -9.67 -9.68 -25.32
N PHE A 138 -9.35 -8.61 -26.06
CA PHE A 138 -7.96 -8.24 -26.35
C PHE A 138 -7.14 -7.97 -25.08
N ILE A 139 -7.76 -7.46 -24.02
CA ILE A 139 -7.12 -7.12 -22.74
C ILE A 139 -6.35 -8.32 -22.15
N LEU A 140 -6.88 -9.54 -22.32
CA LEU A 140 -6.25 -10.76 -21.81
C LEU A 140 -4.92 -11.09 -22.49
N LYS A 141 -4.67 -10.52 -23.68
CA LYS A 141 -3.46 -10.75 -24.47
C LYS A 141 -2.47 -9.59 -24.37
N GLU A 142 -2.86 -8.48 -23.75
CA GLU A 142 -2.00 -7.32 -23.60
C GLU A 142 -0.81 -7.60 -22.70
N GLN A 143 0.35 -7.10 -23.09
CA GLN A 143 1.57 -7.23 -22.29
C GLN A 143 1.61 -6.16 -21.19
N LYS A 144 2.33 -6.47 -20.11
CA LYS A 144 2.53 -5.52 -19.02
C LYS A 144 3.34 -4.32 -19.51
N VAL A 145 2.74 -3.14 -19.44
CA VAL A 145 3.40 -1.87 -19.74
C VAL A 145 4.19 -1.42 -18.50
N TRP A 146 5.47 -1.12 -18.69
CA TRP A 146 6.34 -0.61 -17.65
C TRP A 146 6.56 0.90 -17.82
N PRO A 147 6.68 1.66 -16.71
CA PRO A 147 7.10 3.05 -16.79
C PRO A 147 8.44 3.20 -17.51
N ALA A 148 8.60 4.28 -18.29
CA ALA A 148 9.88 4.58 -18.94
C ALA A 148 11.00 4.69 -17.87
N GLY A 149 12.10 3.98 -18.07
CA GLY A 149 13.20 3.92 -17.09
C GLY A 149 13.01 2.90 -15.96
N SER A 150 11.91 2.14 -15.93
CA SER A 150 11.72 1.05 -14.96
C SER A 150 12.76 -0.04 -15.15
N THR A 151 13.62 -0.21 -14.15
CA THR A 151 14.66 -1.25 -14.10
C THR A 151 14.19 -2.54 -13.44
N ARG A 152 12.88 -2.70 -13.15
CA ARG A 152 12.36 -3.88 -12.44
C ARG A 152 12.79 -5.15 -13.17
N ARG A 153 13.77 -5.83 -12.59
CA ARG A 153 14.24 -7.11 -13.10
C ARG A 153 13.07 -8.08 -12.99
N GLN A 154 12.73 -8.76 -14.08
CA GLN A 154 11.58 -9.69 -14.15
C GLN A 154 11.57 -10.76 -13.03
N HIS A 155 12.71 -11.02 -12.40
CA HIS A 155 12.89 -12.03 -11.36
C HIS A 155 12.92 -11.52 -9.92
N GLU A 156 12.91 -10.20 -9.66
CA GLU A 156 12.87 -9.70 -8.29
C GLU A 156 11.48 -9.95 -7.67
N LYS A 157 11.40 -10.95 -6.80
CA LYS A 157 10.22 -11.25 -6.00
C LYS A 157 10.24 -10.37 -4.75
N TRP A 158 9.08 -9.87 -4.33
CA TRP A 158 9.01 -9.06 -3.11
C TRP A 158 9.47 -9.88 -1.89
N GLN A 159 9.25 -11.20 -1.91
CA GLN A 159 9.65 -12.14 -0.86
C GLN A 159 11.14 -12.04 -0.52
N ASP A 160 11.99 -11.79 -1.52
CA ASP A 160 13.46 -11.73 -1.36
C ASP A 160 13.90 -10.55 -0.47
N PHE A 161 13.02 -9.58 -0.23
CA PHE A 161 13.30 -8.40 0.59
C PHE A 161 12.90 -8.57 2.06
N TYR A 162 12.12 -9.61 2.41
CA TYR A 162 11.53 -9.73 3.73
C TYR A 162 12.18 -10.82 4.57
N THR A 163 12.64 -10.42 5.75
CA THR A 163 12.82 -11.38 6.86
C THR A 163 11.46 -11.71 7.48
N PRO A 164 11.32 -12.85 8.19
CA PRO A 164 10.08 -13.18 8.91
C PRO A 164 9.64 -12.09 9.89
N ARG A 165 10.59 -11.42 10.55
CA ARG A 165 10.34 -10.29 11.45
C ARG A 165 9.72 -9.11 10.69
N MET A 166 10.28 -8.74 9.55
CA MET A 166 9.73 -7.65 8.73
C MET A 166 8.35 -7.97 8.19
N LYS A 167 8.12 -9.22 7.75
CA LYS A 167 6.80 -9.68 7.29
C LYS A 167 5.76 -9.49 8.39
N LYS A 168 6.06 -9.93 9.62
CA LYS A 168 5.20 -9.74 10.79
C LYS A 168 4.95 -8.27 11.12
N LEU A 169 5.98 -7.42 11.00
CA LEU A 169 5.85 -5.98 11.21
C LEU A 169 4.88 -5.37 10.20
N VAL A 170 5.07 -5.62 8.90
CA VAL A 170 4.19 -5.11 7.84
C VAL A 170 2.77 -5.64 7.99
N ARG A 171 2.60 -6.94 8.29
CA ARG A 171 1.29 -7.53 8.58
C ARG A 171 0.56 -6.81 9.71
N THR A 172 1.27 -6.52 10.79
CA THR A 172 0.70 -5.78 11.94
C THR A 172 0.33 -4.36 11.57
N ARG A 173 1.22 -3.66 10.85
CA ARG A 173 1.05 -2.24 10.47
C ARG A 173 -0.07 -2.05 9.46
N GLU A 174 -0.14 -2.93 8.47
CA GLU A 174 -1.09 -2.86 7.36
C GLU A 174 -2.29 -3.79 7.55
N ARG A 175 -2.58 -4.19 8.80
CA ARG A 175 -3.67 -5.13 9.13
C ARG A 175 -5.04 -4.73 8.61
N LEU A 176 -5.31 -3.42 8.47
CA LEU A 176 -6.53 -2.94 7.82
C LEU A 176 -6.61 -3.42 6.35
N LEU A 177 -5.49 -3.33 5.62
CA LEU A 177 -5.43 -3.75 4.22
C LEU A 177 -5.49 -5.27 4.09
N PHE A 178 -4.82 -6.02 4.95
CA PHE A 178 -4.94 -7.48 4.96
C PHE A 178 -6.34 -7.95 5.39
N ARG A 179 -7.05 -7.17 6.20
CA ARG A 179 -8.46 -7.44 6.51
C ARG A 179 -9.39 -7.16 5.34
N LEU A 180 -9.11 -6.10 4.58
CA LEU A 180 -9.85 -5.73 3.36
C LEU A 180 -9.59 -6.66 2.18
N PHE A 181 -8.36 -7.15 2.05
CA PHE A 181 -7.88 -7.99 0.96
C PHE A 181 -7.12 -9.19 1.54
N PRO A 182 -7.83 -10.19 2.10
CA PRO A 182 -7.22 -11.34 2.75
C PRO A 182 -6.29 -12.15 1.84
N GLU A 183 -6.53 -12.14 0.53
CA GLU A 183 -5.68 -12.81 -0.47
C GLU A 183 -4.23 -12.32 -0.51
N PHE A 184 -3.93 -11.15 0.08
CA PHE A 184 -2.56 -10.64 0.15
C PHE A 184 -1.75 -11.23 1.31
N ASP A 185 -2.44 -11.86 2.27
CA ASP A 185 -1.85 -12.37 3.50
C ASP A 185 -1.37 -13.83 3.39
N ASP A 186 -1.51 -14.44 2.22
CA ASP A 186 -1.12 -15.84 2.00
C ASP A 186 0.39 -16.03 2.23
N GLU A 187 0.71 -16.96 3.14
CA GLU A 187 2.07 -17.20 3.61
C GLU A 187 2.92 -18.05 2.63
N GLU A 188 2.34 -18.58 1.56
CA GLU A 188 2.98 -19.53 0.65
C GLU A 188 2.64 -19.26 -0.82
N GLN A 189 3.51 -18.52 -1.52
CA GLN A 189 3.76 -18.64 -2.97
C GLN A 189 5.24 -18.40 -3.26
#